data_AF-A0ABD2M5W3-F1
#
_entry.id   AF-A0ABD2M5W3-F1
#
_cell.length_a   1.000
_cell.length_b   1.000
_cell.length_c   1.000
_cell.angle_alpha   90.00
_cell.angle_beta   90.00
_cell.angle_gamma   90.00
#
_symmetry.space_group_name_H-M   'P 1'
#
loop_
_entity.id
_entity.type
_entity.pdbx_description
1 polymer ?
#
loop_
_entity_poly.entity_id
_entity_poly.type
_entity_poly.pdbx_seq_one_letter_code
_entity_poly.pdbx_strand_id
1 'polypeptide(L)'
;MVSAAQRKALARARAAKQARRQAASERAAVGRAARSAIAEQREKCALCMRSVTERTERVGQCGHRLHYACLMKMLRTANECPNCGSTFVNAEEDDDDE
;
A
#
# COMPACT_ATOMS: atom_id res chain seq x y z
N MET A 1 54.80 -16.85 0.89
CA MET A 1 54.42 -16.03 -0.29
C MET A 1 53.17 -16.63 -0.92
N VAL A 2 52.10 -15.87 -1.12
CA VAL A 2 50.88 -16.38 -1.80
C VAL A 2 51.10 -16.47 -3.31
N SER A 3 50.74 -17.60 -3.91
CA SER A 3 50.93 -17.84 -5.34
C SER A 3 50.00 -16.97 -6.19
N ALA A 4 50.37 -16.76 -7.46
CA ALA A 4 49.53 -16.04 -8.42
C ALA A 4 48.13 -16.70 -8.57
N ALA A 5 48.06 -18.02 -8.45
CA ALA A 5 46.80 -18.77 -8.47
C ALA A 5 45.91 -18.44 -7.25
N GLN A 6 46.49 -18.40 -6.05
CA GLN A 6 45.77 -18.03 -4.82
C GLN A 6 45.25 -16.59 -4.89
N ARG A 7 46.04 -15.64 -5.42
CA ARG A 7 45.60 -14.25 -5.64
C ARG A 7 44.42 -14.16 -6.60
N LYS A 8 44.45 -14.89 -7.72
CA LYS A 8 43.34 -14.94 -8.70
C LYS A 8 42.07 -15.55 -8.10
N ALA A 9 42.20 -16.63 -7.32
CA ALA A 9 41.07 -17.26 -6.65
C ALA A 9 40.41 -16.31 -5.63
N LEU A 10 41.20 -15.61 -4.81
CA LEU A 10 40.70 -14.61 -3.86
C LEU A 10 40.03 -13.43 -4.55
N ALA A 11 40.58 -12.94 -5.66
CA ALA A 11 39.97 -11.86 -6.44
C ALA A 11 38.61 -12.28 -7.02
N ARG A 12 38.51 -13.50 -7.57
CA ARG A 12 37.24 -14.06 -8.06
C ARG A 12 36.22 -14.26 -6.94
N ALA A 13 36.64 -14.78 -5.78
CA ALA A 13 35.77 -14.94 -4.63
C ALA A 13 35.26 -13.60 -4.08
N ARG A 14 36.11 -12.57 -4.06
CA ARG A 14 35.74 -11.20 -3.69
C ARG A 14 34.75 -10.61 -4.69
N ALA A 15 35.00 -10.73 -5.99
CA ALA A 15 34.10 -10.27 -7.04
C ALA A 15 32.73 -10.96 -6.94
N ALA A 16 32.69 -12.28 -6.74
CA ALA A 16 31.46 -13.03 -6.54
C ALA A 16 30.71 -12.57 -5.27
N LYS A 17 31.43 -12.33 -4.16
CA LYS A 17 30.84 -11.81 -2.92
C LYS A 17 30.29 -10.39 -3.11
N GLN A 18 30.99 -9.53 -3.86
CA GLN A 18 30.56 -8.17 -4.16
C GLN A 18 29.31 -8.17 -5.04
N ALA A 19 29.29 -8.96 -6.12
CA ALA A 19 28.13 -9.09 -6.99
C ALA A 19 26.88 -9.57 -6.23
N ARG A 20 27.03 -10.56 -5.33
CA ARG A 20 25.94 -11.01 -4.46
C ARG A 20 25.42 -9.90 -3.54
N ARG A 21 26.32 -9.09 -2.96
CA ARG A 21 25.95 -7.95 -2.11
C ARG A 21 25.20 -6.88 -2.90
N GLN A 22 25.67 -6.56 -4.11
CA GLN A 22 25.01 -5.59 -5.00
C GLN A 22 23.60 -6.06 -5.35
N ALA A 23 23.43 -7.30 -5.82
CA ALA A 23 22.12 -7.87 -6.13
C ALA A 23 21.16 -7.87 -4.92
N ALA A 24 21.67 -8.18 -3.72
CA ALA A 24 20.86 -8.11 -2.50
C ALA A 24 20.43 -6.68 -2.16
N SER A 25 21.32 -5.69 -2.34
CA SER A 25 21.01 -4.28 -2.09
C SER A 25 19.98 -3.72 -3.07
N GLU A 26 20.06 -4.10 -4.34
CA GLU A 26 19.09 -3.72 -5.38
C GLU A 26 17.70 -4.29 -5.07
N ARG A 27 17.63 -5.59 -4.74
CA ARG A 27 16.37 -6.23 -4.33
C ARG A 27 15.75 -5.55 -3.10
N ALA A 28 16.58 -5.19 -2.11
CA ALA A 28 16.12 -4.48 -0.92
C ALA A 28 15.61 -3.05 -1.26
N ALA A 29 16.25 -2.36 -2.20
CA ALA A 29 15.81 -1.04 -2.67
C ALA A 29 14.45 -1.12 -3.36
N VAL A 30 14.25 -2.09 -4.26
CA VAL A 30 12.95 -2.34 -4.91
C VAL A 30 11.88 -2.64 -3.86
N GLY A 31 12.18 -3.49 -2.88
CA GLY A 31 11.24 -3.81 -1.80
C GLY A 31 10.86 -2.58 -0.96
N ARG A 32 11.80 -1.66 -0.69
CA ARG A 32 11.49 -0.40 0.00
C ARG A 32 10.60 0.51 -0.85
N ALA A 33 10.93 0.71 -2.13
CA ALA A 33 10.15 1.55 -3.04
C ALA A 33 8.71 1.05 -3.17
N ALA A 34 8.51 -0.27 -3.32
CA ALA A 34 7.18 -0.86 -3.39
C ALA A 34 6.37 -0.63 -2.10
N ARG A 35 6.98 -0.80 -0.92
CA ARG A 35 6.31 -0.52 0.36
C ARG A 35 5.91 0.94 0.49
N SER A 36 6.77 1.88 0.10
CA SER A 36 6.46 3.32 0.12
C SER A 36 5.30 3.65 -0.82
N ALA A 37 5.29 3.10 -2.05
CA ALA A 37 4.20 3.32 -3.00
C ALA A 37 2.85 2.77 -2.51
N ILE A 38 2.85 1.59 -1.88
CA ILE A 38 1.64 0.99 -1.29
C ILE A 38 1.14 1.83 -0.11
N ALA A 39 2.04 2.31 0.75
CA ALA A 39 1.69 3.19 1.85
C ALA A 39 1.04 4.49 1.35
N GLU A 40 1.62 5.14 0.34
CA GLU A 40 1.09 6.37 -0.24
C GLU A 40 -0.30 6.17 -0.88
N GLN A 41 -0.56 5.01 -1.51
CA GLN A 41 -1.89 4.70 -2.04
C GLN A 41 -2.93 4.49 -0.94
N ARG A 42 -2.54 3.93 0.21
CA ARG A 42 -3.45 3.75 1.35
C ARG A 42 -3.90 5.07 1.98
N GLU A 43 -3.18 6.16 1.70
CA GLU A 43 -3.49 7.50 2.20
C GLU A 43 -4.31 8.33 1.20
N LYS A 44 -4.80 7.73 0.09
CA LYS A 44 -5.61 8.40 -0.93
C LYS A 44 -7.06 7.95 -0.90
N CYS A 45 -7.97 8.88 -1.17
CA CYS A 45 -9.40 8.61 -1.27
C CYS A 45 -9.68 7.77 -2.52
N ALA A 46 -10.35 6.64 -2.36
CA ALA A 46 -10.68 5.75 -3.48
C ALA A 46 -11.62 6.39 -4.54
N LEU A 47 -12.31 7.49 -4.20
CA LEU A 47 -13.20 8.19 -5.13
C LEU A 47 -12.48 9.25 -5.97
N CYS A 48 -11.73 10.13 -5.33
CA CYS A 48 -11.12 11.29 -6.00
C CYS A 48 -9.60 11.20 -6.15
N MET A 49 -8.99 10.12 -5.64
CA MET A 49 -7.54 9.84 -5.66
C MET A 49 -6.66 10.90 -4.97
N ARG A 50 -7.26 11.84 -4.22
CA ARG A 50 -6.53 12.84 -3.44
C ARG A 50 -6.23 12.32 -2.04
N SER A 51 -5.17 12.83 -1.43
CA SER A 51 -4.79 12.51 -0.05
C SER A 51 -5.95 12.73 0.93
N VAL A 52 -6.23 11.74 1.75
CA VAL A 52 -7.20 11.82 2.86
C VAL A 52 -6.46 12.31 4.09
N THR A 53 -7.00 13.33 4.76
CA THR A 53 -6.49 13.74 6.07
C THR A 53 -7.33 13.07 7.15
N GLU A 54 -6.76 12.77 8.31
CA GLU A 54 -7.44 12.10 9.45
C GLU A 54 -8.77 12.78 9.83
N ARG A 55 -8.87 14.10 9.65
CA ARG A 55 -10.09 14.88 9.92
C ARG A 55 -11.23 14.66 8.92
N THR A 56 -10.91 14.10 7.76
CA THR A 56 -11.85 13.95 6.64
C THR A 56 -12.08 12.50 6.27
N GLU A 57 -11.38 11.54 6.88
CA GLU A 57 -11.51 10.14 6.50
C GLU A 57 -12.71 9.46 7.16
N ARG A 58 -13.47 8.71 6.36
CA ARG A 58 -14.34 7.66 6.86
C ARG A 58 -13.86 6.33 6.29
N VAL A 59 -13.80 5.35 7.17
CA VAL A 59 -13.54 3.96 6.82
C VAL A 59 -14.91 3.29 6.72
N GLY A 60 -15.30 2.87 5.52
CA GLY A 60 -16.48 2.02 5.37
C GLY A 60 -16.26 0.69 6.08
N GLN A 61 -17.32 -0.10 6.33
CA GLN A 61 -17.17 -1.42 6.98
C GLN A 61 -16.17 -2.34 6.23
N CYS A 62 -16.00 -2.12 4.92
CA CYS A 62 -15.02 -2.80 4.07
C CYS A 62 -13.55 -2.36 4.27
N GLY A 63 -13.26 -1.39 5.13
CA GLY A 63 -11.89 -0.91 5.37
C GLY A 63 -11.37 0.13 4.37
N HIS A 64 -12.17 0.54 3.38
CA HIS A 64 -11.77 1.52 2.37
C HIS A 64 -11.92 2.96 2.87
N ARG A 65 -10.88 3.77 2.61
CA ARG A 65 -10.80 5.18 3.04
C ARG A 65 -11.35 6.12 1.98
N LEU A 66 -12.28 6.97 2.38
CA LEU A 66 -12.90 7.99 1.55
C LEU A 66 -12.95 9.31 2.32
N HIS A 67 -12.87 10.45 1.62
CA HIS A 67 -13.24 11.72 2.26
C HIS A 67 -14.72 11.67 2.64
N TYR A 68 -15.11 12.26 3.77
CA TYR A 68 -16.49 12.38 4.21
C TYR A 68 -17.38 13.02 3.13
N ALA A 69 -16.89 14.09 2.48
CA ALA A 69 -17.60 14.73 1.38
C ALA A 69 -17.75 13.82 0.15
N CYS A 70 -16.76 12.98 -0.14
CA CYS A 70 -16.83 11.99 -1.22
C CYS A 70 -17.81 10.87 -0.88
N LEU A 71 -17.79 10.38 0.35
CA LEU A 71 -18.74 9.39 0.86
C LEU A 71 -20.17 9.92 0.81
N MET A 72 -20.41 11.14 1.29
CA MET A 72 -21.76 11.75 1.26
C MET A 72 -22.27 11.98 -0.16
N LYS A 73 -21.39 12.26 -1.13
CA LYS A 73 -21.78 12.30 -2.56
C LYS A 73 -22.14 10.92 -3.07
N MET A 74 -21.36 9.90 -2.70
CA MET A 74 -21.65 8.51 -3.08
C MET A 74 -22.96 8.02 -2.51
N LEU A 75 -23.21 8.22 -1.23
CA LEU A 75 -24.45 7.79 -0.56
C LEU A 75 -25.72 8.42 -1.16
N ARG A 76 -25.60 9.56 -1.86
CA ARG A 76 -26.71 10.15 -2.62
C ARG A 76 -27.01 9.40 -3.92
N THR A 77 -26.07 8.63 -4.44
CA THR A 77 -26.19 7.88 -5.71
C THR A 77 -26.35 6.39 -5.46
N ALA A 78 -25.54 5.79 -4.59
CA ALA A 78 -25.58 4.39 -4.22
C ALA A 78 -25.01 4.18 -2.82
N ASN A 79 -25.62 3.28 -2.04
CA ASN A 79 -25.13 2.91 -0.71
C ASN A 79 -24.03 1.83 -0.77
N GLU A 80 -23.17 1.85 -1.79
CA GLU A 80 -22.20 0.80 -2.06
C GLU A 80 -20.80 1.38 -2.26
N CYS A 81 -19.80 0.65 -1.77
CA CYS A 81 -18.41 1.04 -1.89
C CYS A 81 -17.94 0.91 -3.35
N PRO A 82 -17.45 1.98 -3.99
CA PRO A 82 -16.98 1.90 -5.38
C PRO A 82 -15.73 1.03 -5.55
N ASN A 83 -15.06 0.67 -4.45
CA ASN A 83 -13.86 -0.15 -4.48
C ASN A 83 -14.14 -1.66 -4.35
N CYS A 84 -15.24 -2.05 -3.69
CA CYS A 84 -15.53 -3.46 -3.40
C CYS A 84 -17.01 -3.86 -3.44
N GLY A 85 -17.94 -2.93 -3.69
CA GLY A 85 -19.38 -3.17 -3.74
C GLY A 85 -20.07 -3.34 -2.39
N SER A 86 -19.34 -3.38 -1.27
CA SER A 86 -19.95 -3.56 0.06
C SER A 86 -20.78 -2.34 0.47
N THR A 87 -21.89 -2.56 1.17
CA THR A 87 -22.75 -1.48 1.65
C THR A 87 -22.09 -0.67 2.77
N PHE A 88 -22.35 0.64 2.84
CA PHE A 88 -21.76 1.51 3.86
C PHE A 88 -22.55 1.58 5.16
N VAL A 89 -23.87 1.45 5.07
CA VAL A 89 -24.77 1.33 6.24
C VAL A 89 -25.51 -0.01 6.17
N ASN A 90 -25.64 -0.67 7.33
CA ASN A 90 -26.67 -1.70 7.50
C ASN A 90 -27.99 -0.96 7.69
N ALA A 91 -29.02 -1.32 6.92
CA ALA A 91 -30.38 -0.96 7.27
C ALA A 91 -30.75 -1.79 8.50
N GLU A 92 -30.38 -1.33 9.69
CA GLU A 92 -31.11 -1.75 10.88
C GLU A 92 -32.32 -0.82 10.94
N GLU A 93 -33.47 -1.42 10.69
CA GLU A 93 -34.79 -0.84 10.75
C GLU A 93 -34.95 -0.10 12.09
N ASP A 94 -35.14 1.22 12.04
CA ASP A 94 -35.93 1.90 13.07
C ASP A 94 -37.30 1.22 13.02
N ASP A 95 -37.51 0.25 13.90
CA ASP A 95 -38.84 -0.20 14.31
C ASP A 95 -39.47 1.01 15.02
N ASP A 96 -40.07 1.90 14.20
CA ASP A 96 -40.98 2.96 14.61
C ASP A 96 -42.03 2.37 15.58
N ASP A 97 -42.07 2.95 16.78
CA ASP A 97 -43.26 3.21 17.62
C ASP A 97 -44.33 2.10 17.77
N GLU A 98 -44.43 1.51 18.98
CA GLU A 98 -45.66 1.55 19.81
C GLU A 98 -45.39 1.39 21.32
#